data_AF-A0A356IXG2-F1
#
_entry.id   AF-A0A356IXG2-F1
#
_cell.length_a   1.000
_cell.length_b   1.000
_cell.length_c   1.000
_cell.angle_alpha   90.00
_cell.angle_beta   90.00
_cell.angle_gamma   90.00
#
_symmetry.space_group_name_H-M   'P 1'
#
loop_
_entity.id
_entity.type
_entity.pdbx_description
1 polymer ?
#
loop_
_entity_poly.entity_id
_entity_poly.type
_entity_poly.pdbx_seq_one_letter_code
_entity_poly.pdbx_strand_id
1 'polypeptide(L)'
;MSRLDYTWGLKTQDSRLKRKNRSSLGSRVSGFGSTQGFTLVEIMLVVIIIGILAAMVIPNIAGRGEQARVSAARADIDANLTSALDLYELDNGQYPTTEQGLRALFEKPASAPEPISWNGPYLKKKRTPLDPWGREYRYVSPGIHNTEEFDLFSYGQDGVEGKDDIGNWGSDSADEAGR
;
A
#
# COMPACT_ATOMS: atom_id res chain seq x y z
N MET A 1 -51.96 1.95 -40.70
CA MET A 1 -51.99 1.33 -42.04
C MET A 1 -50.57 0.90 -42.36
N SER A 2 -50.19 -0.32 -42.75
CA SER A 2 -50.84 -1.44 -43.46
C SER A 2 -50.27 -2.78 -42.93
N ARG A 3 -51.13 -3.78 -42.64
CA ARG A 3 -51.32 -5.06 -43.36
C ARG A 3 -50.03 -5.88 -43.57
N LEU A 4 -49.84 -6.97 -42.82
CA LEU A 4 -50.26 -8.37 -43.10
C LEU A 4 -49.51 -8.97 -44.28
N ASP A 5 -48.84 -10.13 -44.06
CA ASP A 5 -48.95 -11.32 -44.91
C ASP A 5 -48.47 -12.58 -44.17
N TYR A 6 -49.39 -13.53 -44.01
CA TYR A 6 -49.19 -14.90 -43.56
C TYR A 6 -49.37 -15.83 -44.77
N THR A 7 -48.44 -16.73 -45.08
CA THR A 7 -48.69 -17.99 -45.83
C THR A 7 -47.54 -18.99 -45.59
N TRP A 8 -47.71 -20.06 -44.82
CA TRP A 8 -48.19 -21.42 -45.17
C TRP A 8 -47.10 -22.41 -45.64
N GLY A 9 -47.08 -23.59 -45.01
CA GLY A 9 -46.25 -24.74 -45.42
C GLY A 9 -46.50 -26.01 -44.59
N LEU A 10 -47.74 -26.51 -44.58
CA LEU A 10 -48.12 -27.85 -44.09
C LEU A 10 -47.61 -28.93 -45.07
N LYS A 11 -46.98 -30.00 -44.53
CA LYS A 11 -47.08 -31.43 -44.93
C LYS A 11 -45.88 -32.17 -44.32
N THR A 12 -45.97 -33.38 -43.79
CA THR A 12 -46.94 -34.46 -43.92
C THR A 12 -46.77 -35.36 -42.70
N GLN A 13 -47.88 -35.81 -42.13
CA GLN A 13 -47.89 -37.02 -41.32
C GLN A 13 -47.52 -38.22 -42.21
N ASP A 14 -46.59 -39.04 -41.75
CA ASP A 14 -46.59 -40.44 -42.12
C ASP A 14 -46.49 -41.29 -40.86
N SER A 15 -47.48 -42.17 -40.75
CA SER A 15 -47.68 -43.11 -39.67
C SER A 15 -47.73 -44.47 -40.33
N ARG A 16 -46.73 -45.33 -40.10
CA ARG A 16 -46.90 -46.78 -40.12
C ARG A 16 -45.63 -47.51 -39.68
N LEU A 17 -45.84 -48.43 -38.72
CA LEU A 17 -45.17 -49.74 -38.61
C LEU A 17 -43.69 -49.68 -38.20
N LYS A 18 -43.24 -50.29 -37.11
CA LYS A 18 -43.48 -51.67 -36.70
C LYS A 18 -42.95 -51.88 -35.28
N ARG A 19 -43.72 -52.62 -34.47
CA ARG A 19 -43.19 -53.35 -33.31
C ARG A 19 -41.89 -54.06 -33.67
N LYS A 20 -40.84 -53.89 -32.87
CA LYS A 20 -39.94 -55.01 -32.56
C LYS A 20 -39.35 -54.85 -31.16
N ASN A 21 -40.00 -55.53 -30.23
CA ASN A 21 -39.44 -55.91 -28.95
C ASN A 21 -38.19 -56.77 -29.23
N ARG A 22 -37.00 -56.26 -28.92
CA ARG A 22 -35.77 -57.07 -28.84
C ARG A 22 -35.07 -56.73 -27.53
N SER A 23 -35.35 -57.57 -26.55
CA SER A 23 -34.47 -57.83 -25.44
C SER A 23 -33.10 -58.30 -25.96
N SER A 24 -32.04 -57.56 -25.65
CA SER A 24 -30.70 -58.14 -25.53
C SER A 24 -29.88 -57.31 -24.55
N LEU A 25 -29.74 -57.87 -23.35
CA LEU A 25 -28.56 -57.86 -22.49
C LEU A 25 -27.50 -56.78 -22.85
N GLY A 26 -27.64 -55.61 -22.23
CA GLY A 26 -26.56 -54.65 -22.05
C GLY A 26 -26.13 -54.71 -20.59
N SER A 27 -24.97 -55.31 -20.36
CA SER A 27 -24.30 -55.52 -19.09
C SER A 27 -24.31 -54.28 -18.20
N ARG A 28 -25.17 -54.26 -17.19
CA ARG A 28 -25.07 -53.31 -16.08
C ARG A 28 -23.95 -53.82 -15.19
N VAL A 29 -22.71 -53.40 -15.46
CA VAL A 29 -21.70 -53.36 -14.40
C VAL A 29 -22.15 -52.25 -13.47
N SER A 30 -22.99 -52.60 -12.51
CA SER A 30 -23.26 -51.79 -11.34
C SER A 30 -21.96 -51.69 -10.56
N GLY A 31 -21.20 -50.63 -10.79
CA GLY A 31 -20.26 -50.16 -9.78
C GLY A 31 -21.07 -50.00 -8.50
N PHE A 32 -20.73 -50.77 -7.47
CA PHE A 32 -21.11 -50.45 -6.10
C PHE A 32 -20.34 -49.18 -5.74
N GLY A 33 -20.81 -48.04 -6.27
CA GLY A 33 -20.52 -46.75 -5.69
C GLY A 33 -21.26 -46.74 -4.36
N SER A 34 -20.61 -47.27 -3.32
CA SER A 34 -21.01 -47.04 -1.94
C SER A 34 -21.01 -45.54 -1.76
N THR A 35 -22.19 -44.92 -1.84
CA THR A 35 -22.38 -43.55 -1.38
C THR A 35 -22.24 -43.59 0.14
N GLN A 36 -21.01 -43.68 0.62
CA GLN A 36 -20.68 -43.54 2.03
C GLN A 36 -20.98 -42.08 2.38
N GLY A 37 -22.09 -41.88 3.09
CA GLY A 37 -22.35 -40.61 3.75
C GLY A 37 -21.28 -40.35 4.80
N PHE A 38 -20.91 -39.10 4.95
CA PHE A 38 -19.99 -38.66 6.00
C PHE A 38 -20.54 -39.07 7.37
N THR A 39 -19.67 -39.61 8.23
CA THR A 39 -20.03 -39.91 9.61
C THR A 39 -19.95 -38.64 10.47
N LEU A 40 -20.75 -38.58 11.54
CA LEU A 40 -20.67 -37.47 12.51
C LEU A 40 -19.26 -37.37 13.12
N VAL A 41 -18.61 -38.51 13.37
CA VAL A 41 -17.26 -38.59 13.94
C VAL A 41 -16.22 -37.92 13.04
N GLU A 42 -16.37 -38.06 11.72
CA GLU A 42 -15.46 -37.46 10.74
C GLU A 42 -15.53 -35.93 10.76
N ILE A 43 -16.72 -35.36 10.87
CA ILE A 43 -16.90 -33.91 11.00
C ILE A 43 -16.43 -33.42 12.39
N MET A 44 -16.63 -34.20 13.46
CA MET A 44 -16.15 -33.87 14.80
C MET A 44 -14.62 -33.74 14.86
N LEU A 45 -13.90 -34.69 14.27
CA LEU A 45 -12.44 -34.67 14.25
C LEU A 45 -11.91 -33.47 13.45
N VAL A 46 -12.56 -33.12 12.34
CA VAL A 46 -12.21 -31.94 11.53
C VAL A 46 -12.37 -30.64 12.32
N VAL A 47 -13.50 -30.43 13.01
CA VAL A 47 -13.70 -29.19 13.79
C VAL A 47 -12.77 -29.10 15.00
N ILE A 48 -12.36 -30.24 15.58
CA ILE A 48 -11.36 -30.28 16.65
C ILE A 48 -9.99 -29.84 16.11
N ILE A 49 -9.54 -30.39 14.98
CA ILE A 49 -8.25 -30.02 14.38
C ILE A 49 -8.26 -28.55 13.94
N ILE A 50 -9.35 -28.07 13.31
CA ILE A 50 -9.49 -26.67 12.92
C ILE A 50 -9.49 -25.77 14.18
N GLY A 51 -10.15 -26.17 15.27
CA GLY A 51 -10.14 -25.42 16.53
C GLY A 51 -8.74 -25.30 17.13
N ILE A 52 -7.95 -26.38 17.10
CA ILE A 52 -6.55 -26.38 17.57
C ILE A 52 -5.68 -25.48 16.68
N LEU A 53 -5.78 -25.62 15.35
CA LEU A 53 -5.00 -24.84 14.40
C LEU A 53 -5.35 -23.35 14.47
N ALA A 54 -6.64 -23.02 14.59
CA ALA A 54 -7.11 -21.64 14.73
C ALA A 54 -6.59 -20.98 16.02
N ALA A 55 -6.48 -21.74 17.11
CA ALA A 55 -5.94 -21.24 18.37
C ALA A 55 -4.41 -20.99 18.32
N MET A 56 -3.67 -21.70 17.45
CA MET A 56 -2.22 -21.56 17.33
C MET A 56 -1.77 -20.47 16.34
N VAL A 57 -2.64 -20.05 15.41
CA VAL A 57 -2.28 -19.02 14.43
C VAL A 57 -2.44 -17.63 15.06
N ILE A 58 -1.35 -17.13 15.65
CA ILE A 58 -1.16 -15.70 15.90
C ILE A 58 -0.02 -15.24 14.98
N PRO A 59 -0.28 -14.48 13.91
CA PRO A 59 0.79 -13.86 13.16
C PRO A 59 1.45 -12.80 14.04
N ASN A 60 2.68 -13.08 14.51
CA ASN A 60 3.49 -12.11 15.26
C ASN A 60 4.17 -11.13 14.29
N ILE A 61 3.41 -10.12 13.84
CA ILE A 61 3.87 -9.03 12.95
C ILE A 61 4.41 -7.82 13.73
N ALA A 62 4.45 -7.88 15.06
CA ALA A 62 4.90 -6.77 15.90
C ALA A 62 6.43 -6.65 15.89
N GLY A 63 6.96 -5.52 15.39
CA GLY A 63 8.38 -5.15 15.51
C GLY A 63 9.09 -4.84 14.18
N ARG A 64 8.84 -5.61 13.11
CA ARG A 64 9.45 -5.33 11.79
C ARG A 64 8.90 -4.07 11.13
N GLY A 65 7.64 -3.74 11.43
CA GLY A 65 7.01 -2.53 10.92
C GLY A 65 7.70 -1.26 11.43
N GLU A 66 8.18 -1.25 12.67
CA GLU A 66 8.74 -0.05 13.28
C GLU A 66 10.11 0.31 12.72
N GLN A 67 11.02 -0.67 12.62
CA GLN A 67 12.32 -0.45 11.98
C GLN A 67 12.19 -0.04 10.52
N ALA A 68 11.21 -0.60 9.79
CA ALA A 68 10.92 -0.20 8.42
C ALA A 68 10.40 1.25 8.33
N ARG A 69 9.59 1.70 9.30
CA ARG A 69 9.16 3.10 9.42
C ARG A 69 10.33 4.03 9.69
N VAL A 70 11.18 3.72 10.66
CA VAL A 70 12.38 4.51 10.97
C VAL A 70 13.28 4.63 9.72
N SER A 71 13.54 3.51 9.04
CA SER A 71 14.34 3.51 7.81
C SER A 71 13.68 4.31 6.67
N ALA A 72 12.36 4.25 6.53
CA ALA A 72 11.63 5.04 5.54
C ALA A 72 11.71 6.54 5.85
N ALA A 73 11.57 6.93 7.13
CA ALA A 73 11.70 8.33 7.55
C ALA A 73 13.10 8.86 7.26
N ARG A 74 14.13 8.08 7.58
CA ARG A 74 15.53 8.43 7.29
C ARG A 74 15.78 8.61 5.80
N ALA A 75 15.29 7.69 4.96
CA ALA A 75 15.43 7.79 3.52
C ALA A 75 14.67 8.99 2.93
N ASP A 76 13.49 9.32 3.46
CA ASP A 76 12.72 10.50 3.06
C ASP A 76 13.48 11.80 3.40
N ILE A 77 14.07 11.89 4.60
CA ILE A 77 14.89 13.03 5.02
C ILE A 77 16.12 13.13 4.12
N ASP A 78 16.98 12.11 4.14
CA ASP A 78 18.31 12.16 3.54
C ASP A 78 18.29 12.25 2.01
N ALA A 79 17.40 11.50 1.34
CA ALA A 79 17.44 11.38 -0.11
C ALA A 79 16.40 12.23 -0.85
N ASN A 80 15.20 12.40 -0.27
CA ASN A 80 14.10 13.03 -0.99
C ASN A 80 13.97 14.52 -0.63
N LEU A 81 13.91 14.83 0.67
CA LEU A 81 13.68 16.20 1.13
C LEU A 81 14.96 17.03 1.14
N THR A 82 16.08 16.50 1.63
CA THR A 82 17.39 17.19 1.56
C THR A 82 17.74 17.51 0.11
N SER A 83 17.71 16.54 -0.81
CA SER A 83 17.97 16.81 -2.23
C SER A 83 17.07 17.89 -2.83
N ALA A 84 15.80 17.99 -2.40
CA ALA A 84 14.89 19.03 -2.88
C ALA A 84 15.22 20.42 -2.30
N LEU A 85 15.67 20.47 -1.04
CA LEU A 85 16.14 21.68 -0.39
C LEU A 85 17.45 22.16 -1.02
N ASP A 86 18.39 21.27 -1.31
CA ASP A 86 19.66 21.59 -1.97
C ASP A 86 19.43 22.17 -3.37
N LEU A 87 18.48 21.60 -4.13
CA LEU A 87 18.09 22.15 -5.43
C LEU A 87 17.43 23.53 -5.31
N TYR A 88 16.62 23.74 -4.27
CA TYR A 88 16.05 25.06 -3.99
C TYR A 88 17.15 26.08 -3.67
N GLU A 89 18.13 25.71 -2.84
CA GLU A 89 19.28 26.55 -2.51
C GLU A 89 20.10 26.85 -3.76
N LEU A 90 20.39 25.85 -4.60
CA LEU A 90 21.13 26.02 -5.85
C LEU A 90 20.48 27.07 -6.77
N ASP A 91 19.16 27.08 -6.85
CA ASP A 91 18.40 28.03 -7.68
C ASP A 91 18.28 29.42 -7.05
N ASN A 92 18.11 29.50 -5.72
CA ASN A 92 17.72 30.73 -5.03
C ASN A 92 18.84 31.36 -4.19
N GLY A 93 19.99 30.67 -4.09
CA GLY A 93 21.15 31.05 -3.30
C GLY A 93 20.97 30.92 -1.78
N GLN A 94 19.82 30.41 -1.33
CA GLN A 94 19.50 30.23 0.09
C GLN A 94 18.40 29.18 0.25
N TYR A 95 18.39 28.49 1.38
CA TYR A 95 17.28 27.61 1.78
C TYR A 95 16.00 28.41 2.05
N PRO A 96 14.81 27.78 1.96
CA PRO A 96 13.56 28.39 2.41
C PRO A 96 13.63 28.76 3.89
N THR A 97 12.95 29.83 4.30
CA THR A 97 12.87 30.15 5.74
C THR A 97 11.95 29.18 6.48
N THR A 98 12.07 29.08 7.80
CA THR A 98 11.14 28.29 8.63
C THR A 98 9.67 28.66 8.40
N GLU A 99 9.37 29.94 8.14
CA GLU A 99 8.00 30.41 7.86
C GLU A 99 7.49 29.96 6.48
N GLN A 100 8.37 29.89 5.48
CA GLN A 100 8.05 29.33 4.16
C GLN A 100 7.90 27.81 4.25
N GLY A 101 8.79 27.17 5.01
CA GLY A 101 8.82 25.75 5.31
C GLY A 101 8.98 24.86 4.07
N LEU A 102 8.67 23.57 4.24
CA LEU A 102 8.71 22.58 3.15
C LEU A 102 7.68 22.87 2.03
N ARG A 103 6.75 23.80 2.25
CA ARG A 103 5.79 24.22 1.21
C ARG A 103 6.47 24.91 0.04
N ALA A 104 7.57 25.63 0.30
CA ALA A 104 8.38 26.28 -0.74
C ALA A 104 8.92 25.31 -1.80
N LEU A 105 8.99 24.01 -1.48
CA LEU A 105 9.48 22.96 -2.37
C LEU A 105 8.46 22.59 -3.45
N PHE A 106 7.17 22.85 -3.27
CA PHE A 106 6.15 22.48 -4.26
C PHE A 106 5.23 23.63 -4.68
N GLU A 107 5.29 24.77 -3.99
CA GLU A 107 4.59 26.00 -4.33
C GLU A 107 5.55 27.18 -4.17
N LYS A 108 5.50 28.14 -5.11
CA LYS A 108 6.35 29.34 -5.02
C LYS A 108 5.96 30.14 -3.77
N PRO A 109 6.90 30.39 -2.83
CA PRO A 109 6.60 31.19 -1.65
C PRO A 109 6.28 32.63 -2.05
N ALA A 110 5.23 33.19 -1.43
CA ALA A 110 4.81 34.58 -1.59
C ALA A 110 5.30 35.48 -0.43
N SER A 111 5.85 34.88 0.64
CA SER A 111 6.44 35.59 1.76
C SER A 111 7.91 35.92 1.48
N ALA A 112 8.38 37.05 2.02
CA ALA A 112 9.78 37.45 1.94
C ALA A 112 10.68 36.46 2.71
N PRO A 113 11.94 36.24 2.27
CA PRO A 113 12.53 36.72 1.02
C PRO A 113 11.91 36.03 -0.20
N GLU A 114 11.61 36.81 -1.25
CA GLU A 114 11.14 36.23 -2.50
C GLU A 114 12.26 35.43 -3.18
N PRO A 115 11.95 34.24 -3.71
CA PRO A 115 12.94 33.38 -4.34
C PRO A 115 13.43 34.00 -5.65
N ILE A 116 14.75 34.06 -5.82
CA ILE A 116 15.42 34.74 -6.95
C ILE A 116 15.10 34.05 -8.28
N SER A 117 15.17 32.72 -8.33
CA SER A 117 15.01 31.94 -9.56
C SER A 117 14.26 30.62 -9.29
N TRP A 118 13.10 30.69 -8.65
CA TRP A 118 12.29 29.50 -8.37
C TRP A 118 11.94 28.72 -9.65
N ASN A 119 12.50 27.52 -9.81
CA ASN A 119 12.28 26.61 -10.94
C ASN A 119 11.48 25.36 -10.55
N GLY A 120 10.79 25.41 -9.40
CA GLY A 120 10.04 24.28 -8.86
C GLY A 120 8.85 23.82 -9.73
N PRO A 121 8.16 22.75 -9.31
CA PRO A 121 8.26 22.11 -8.00
C PRO A 121 9.48 21.16 -7.88
N TYR A 122 10.19 21.27 -6.76
CA TYR A 122 11.33 20.43 -6.37
C TYR A 122 10.90 19.05 -5.86
N LEU A 123 9.63 18.90 -5.48
CA LEU A 123 9.02 17.62 -5.10
C LEU A 123 7.99 17.17 -6.13
N LYS A 124 8.01 15.86 -6.46
CA LYS A 124 7.01 15.25 -7.37
C LYS A 124 5.59 15.32 -6.78
N LYS A 125 5.47 15.24 -5.47
CA LYS A 125 4.18 15.32 -4.75
C LYS A 125 3.91 16.78 -4.40
N LYS A 126 2.80 17.33 -4.89
CA LYS A 126 2.35 18.71 -4.60
C LYS A 126 1.60 18.83 -3.27
N ARG A 127 2.16 18.25 -2.20
CA ARG A 127 1.61 18.30 -0.85
C ARG A 127 2.73 18.19 0.17
N THR A 128 2.47 18.64 1.39
CA THR A 128 3.39 18.48 2.50
C THR A 128 3.71 16.98 2.69
N PRO A 129 5.00 16.61 2.71
CA PRO A 129 5.42 15.25 3.00
C PRO A 129 5.04 14.89 4.44
N LEU A 130 4.50 13.68 4.60
CA LEU A 130 4.21 13.12 5.92
C LEU A 130 5.22 12.03 6.22
N ASP A 131 5.61 11.94 7.49
CA ASP A 131 6.41 10.87 8.02
C ASP A 131 5.63 9.53 8.03
N PRO A 132 6.32 8.40 8.30
CA PRO A 132 5.69 7.07 8.31
C PRO A 132 4.64 6.85 9.42
N TRP A 133 4.55 7.77 10.39
CA TRP A 133 3.52 7.79 11.43
C TRP A 133 2.38 8.78 11.11
N GLY A 134 2.42 9.44 9.95
CA GLY A 134 1.36 10.29 9.41
C GLY A 134 1.41 11.74 9.85
N ARG A 135 2.53 12.22 10.42
CA ARG A 135 2.70 13.62 10.84
C ARG A 135 3.61 14.37 9.86
N GLU A 136 3.57 15.68 9.89
CA GLU A 136 4.43 16.49 9.03
C GLU A 136 5.88 16.47 9.53
N TYR A 137 6.83 16.43 8.60
CA TYR A 137 8.23 16.67 8.93
C TYR A 137 8.43 18.10 9.44
N ARG A 138 9.34 18.24 10.40
CA ARG A 138 9.73 19.53 10.98
C ARG A 138 10.95 20.04 10.26
N TYR A 139 10.89 21.31 9.89
CA TYR A 139 11.93 22.02 9.16
C TYR A 139 12.24 23.32 9.88
N VAL A 140 13.54 23.59 10.11
CA VAL A 140 14.02 24.82 10.73
C VAL A 140 15.24 25.32 9.97
N SER A 141 15.20 26.57 9.51
CA SER A 141 16.32 27.25 8.88
C SER A 141 16.44 28.69 9.41
N PRO A 142 17.61 29.10 9.93
CA PRO A 142 18.83 28.30 10.16
C PRO A 142 18.60 27.15 11.16
N GLY A 143 19.31 26.02 10.99
CA GLY A 143 19.20 24.86 11.88
C GLY A 143 19.68 25.15 13.31
N ILE A 144 19.15 24.41 14.30
CA ILE A 144 19.60 24.43 15.69
C ILE A 144 20.78 23.48 15.87
N HIS A 145 20.70 22.30 15.25
CA HIS A 145 21.77 21.30 15.24
C HIS A 145 22.78 21.61 14.13
N ASN A 146 22.29 21.94 12.93
CA ASN A 146 23.10 22.32 11.78
C ASN A 146 23.02 23.84 11.59
N THR A 147 23.85 24.58 12.33
CA THR A 147 23.81 26.06 12.37
C THR A 147 24.16 26.74 11.04
N GLU A 148 24.89 26.05 10.16
CA GLU A 148 25.26 26.56 8.84
C GLU A 148 24.24 26.19 7.75
N GLU A 149 23.32 25.28 8.03
CA GLU A 149 22.36 24.73 7.07
C GLU A 149 20.93 24.79 7.66
N PHE A 150 20.20 23.68 7.58
CA PHE A 150 18.86 23.51 8.10
C PHE A 150 18.77 22.24 8.95
N ASP A 151 17.78 22.22 9.84
CA ASP A 151 17.37 21.00 10.54
C ASP A 151 16.11 20.46 9.88
N LEU A 152 16.13 19.18 9.53
CA LEU A 152 14.98 18.46 8.99
C LEU A 152 14.80 17.15 9.74
N PHE A 153 13.62 16.95 10.34
CA PHE A 153 13.40 15.81 11.23
C PHE A 153 11.95 15.37 11.39
N SER A 154 11.78 14.18 11.95
CA SER A 154 10.51 13.60 12.39
C SER A 154 10.63 13.20 13.87
N TYR A 155 9.56 13.44 14.62
CA TYR A 155 9.42 13.06 16.03
C TYR A 155 9.23 11.54 16.28
N GLY A 156 9.63 10.67 15.35
CA GLY A 156 9.67 9.22 15.60
C GLY A 156 8.33 8.60 16.05
N GLN A 157 8.32 7.49 16.79
CA GLN A 157 7.06 6.81 17.09
C GLN A 157 6.14 7.61 18.03
N ASP A 158 6.72 8.38 18.94
CA ASP A 158 6.01 9.01 20.05
C ASP A 158 5.39 10.38 19.70
N GLY A 159 5.95 11.08 18.70
CA GLY A 159 5.47 12.38 18.27
C GLY A 159 5.90 13.53 19.16
N VAL A 160 6.89 13.29 20.02
CA VAL A 160 7.41 14.26 20.97
C VAL A 160 8.89 14.48 20.66
N GLU A 161 9.39 15.68 20.93
CA GLU A 161 10.82 15.95 20.84
C GLU A 161 11.60 15.08 21.83
N GLY A 162 12.57 14.34 21.32
CA GLY A 162 13.15 13.22 22.04
C GLY A 162 14.48 12.71 21.48
N LYS A 163 15.00 11.65 22.10
CA LYS A 163 16.23 10.98 21.63
C LYS A 163 15.97 10.04 20.44
N ASP A 164 14.71 9.70 20.21
CA ASP A 164 14.23 8.87 19.12
C ASP A 164 13.87 9.69 17.86
N ASP A 165 14.08 11.00 17.91
CA ASP A 165 13.95 11.89 16.76
C ASP A 165 14.89 11.46 15.63
N ILE A 166 14.33 11.44 14.43
CA ILE A 166 15.06 11.06 13.22
C ILE A 166 15.29 12.35 12.44
N GLY A 167 16.53 12.83 12.43
CA GLY A 167 16.92 14.07 11.76
C GLY A 167 18.21 13.96 10.97
N ASN A 168 18.50 14.99 10.18
CA ASN A 168 19.69 15.10 9.33
C ASN A 168 21.01 15.31 10.09
N TRP A 169 20.98 15.52 11.41
CA TRP A 169 22.18 15.67 12.27
C TRP A 169 22.71 14.34 12.85
N GLY A 170 21.92 13.26 12.78
CA GLY A 170 22.20 12.00 13.47
C GLY A 170 23.08 11.00 12.73
N SER A 171 23.71 11.35 11.60
CA SER A 171 24.72 10.50 10.92
C SER A 171 26.13 10.70 11.47
N ASP A 172 26.47 11.91 11.91
CA ASP A 172 27.87 12.28 12.17
C ASP A 172 28.20 12.44 13.66
N SER A 173 27.19 12.59 14.53
CA SER A 173 27.40 12.84 15.96
C SER A 173 27.69 11.58 16.81
N ALA A 174 27.57 10.38 16.24
CA ALA A 174 27.82 9.12 16.96
C ALA A 174 29.31 8.76 17.07
N ASP A 175 30.17 9.37 16.24
CA ASP A 175 31.61 9.05 16.20
C ASP A 175 32.46 9.86 17.18
N GLU A 176 31.89 10.86 17.86
CA GLU A 176 32.64 11.76 18.76
C GLU A 176 32.51 11.42 20.25
N ALA A 177 31.51 10.62 20.66
CA ALA A 177 31.34 10.18 22.04
C ALA A 177 32.17 8.93 22.43
N GLY A 178 33.03 8.45 21.52
CA GLY A 178 33.79 7.20 21.65
C GLY A 178 35.31 7.33 21.59
N ARG A 179 35.88 8.53 21.75
CA ARG A 179 37.35 8.74 21.82
C ARG A 179 37.78 9.33 23.15
#